data_AF-A0A518IWM2-F1
#
_entry.id   AF-A0A518IWM2-F1
#
_cell.length_a   1.000
_cell.length_b   1.000
_cell.length_c   1.000
_cell.angle_alpha   90.00
_cell.angle_beta   90.00
_cell.angle_gamma   90.00
#
_symmetry.space_group_name_H-M   'P 1'
#
loop_
_entity.id
_entity.type
_entity.pdbx_description
1 polymer ?
#
loop_
_entity_poly.entity_id
_entity_poly.type
_entity_poly.pdbx_seq_one_letter_code
_entity_poly.pdbx_strand_id
1 'polypeptide(L)'
;MVRAFLKHCEEAVDDEELQEIHRDLYDFMLALGPALASRDDAAYLKQAKKKLSKLRKATELFVAIQPEVSGHTNFQMAARSLQTAVDQIVVLVRG
;
A
#
# COMPACT_ATOMS: atom_id res chain seq x y z
N MET A 1 0.49 3.28 8.61
CA MET A 1 0.84 4.71 8.61
C MET A 1 0.47 5.38 7.28
N VAL A 2 1.08 5.01 6.15
CA VAL A 2 0.79 5.64 4.83
C VAL A 2 -0.67 5.57 4.40
N ARG A 3 -1.32 4.40 4.48
CA ARG A 3 -2.76 4.27 4.15
C ARG A 3 -3.64 5.20 4.98
N ALA A 4 -3.33 5.39 6.25
CA ALA A 4 -4.12 6.26 7.12
C ALA A 4 -3.92 7.73 6.73
N PHE A 5 -2.67 8.12 6.46
CA PHE A 5 -2.35 9.45 5.92
C PHE A 5 -3.14 9.74 4.63
N LEU A 6 -3.06 8.86 3.63
CA LEU A 6 -3.75 9.05 2.34
C LEU A 6 -5.28 9.04 2.45
N LYS A 7 -5.86 8.29 3.39
CA LYS A 7 -7.31 8.30 3.61
C LYS A 7 -7.82 9.64 4.17
N HIS A 8 -6.96 10.38 4.87
CA HIS A 8 -7.36 11.53 5.67
C HIS A 8 -6.77 12.86 5.17
N CYS A 9 -5.96 12.84 4.11
CA CYS A 9 -5.48 14.06 3.49
C CYS A 9 -6.60 14.73 2.68
N GLU A 10 -6.54 16.06 2.59
CA GLU A 10 -7.56 16.84 1.88
C GLU A 10 -7.52 16.55 0.38
N GLU A 11 -6.32 16.30 -0.16
CA GLU A 11 -6.08 15.97 -1.56
C GLU A 11 -6.87 14.72 -2.02
N ALA A 12 -7.12 13.76 -1.13
CA ALA A 12 -7.86 12.54 -1.48
C ALA A 12 -9.38 12.75 -1.62
N VAL A 13 -9.92 13.91 -1.23
CA VAL A 13 -11.35 14.20 -1.41
C VAL A 13 -11.70 14.31 -2.89
N ASP A 14 -10.83 14.95 -3.67
CA ASP A 14 -11.05 15.27 -5.08
C ASP A 14 -10.17 14.43 -6.03
N ASP A 15 -9.24 13.62 -5.50
CA ASP A 15 -8.34 12.77 -6.28
C ASP A 15 -8.76 11.29 -6.23
N GLU A 16 -9.40 10.83 -7.30
CA GLU A 16 -9.89 9.44 -7.43
C GLU A 16 -8.76 8.40 -7.38
N GLU A 17 -7.56 8.74 -7.87
CA GLU A 17 -6.41 7.84 -7.90
C GLU A 17 -5.85 7.64 -6.48
N LEU A 18 -5.72 8.70 -5.68
CA LEU A 18 -5.37 8.61 -4.26
C LEU A 18 -6.39 7.78 -3.48
N GLN A 19 -7.67 7.94 -3.79
CA GLN A 19 -8.70 7.12 -3.18
C GLN A 19 -8.53 5.64 -3.52
N GLU A 20 -8.25 5.32 -4.78
CA GLU A 20 -7.99 3.95 -5.22
C GLU A 20 -6.75 3.37 -4.52
N ILE A 21 -5.66 4.13 -4.44
CA ILE A 21 -4.43 3.71 -3.75
C ILE A 21 -4.73 3.34 -2.30
N HIS A 22 -5.37 4.21 -1.51
CA HIS A 22 -5.59 3.89 -0.09
C HIS A 22 -6.57 2.74 0.12
N ARG A 23 -7.50 2.51 -0.83
CA ARG A 23 -8.39 1.33 -0.85
C ARG A 23 -7.61 0.07 -1.14
N ASP A 24 -6.72 0.09 -2.12
CA ASP A 24 -5.89 -1.05 -2.50
C ASP A 24 -4.91 -1.47 -1.40
N LEU A 25 -4.32 -0.50 -0.70
CA LEU A 25 -3.52 -0.76 0.49
C LEU A 25 -4.36 -1.42 1.59
N TYR A 26 -5.60 -0.96 1.79
CA TYR A 26 -6.52 -1.56 2.76
C TYR A 26 -6.91 -2.99 2.39
N ASP A 27 -7.24 -3.24 1.12
CA ASP A 27 -7.60 -4.56 0.61
C ASP A 27 -6.47 -5.57 0.79
N PHE A 28 -5.22 -5.15 0.58
CA PHE A 28 -4.06 -5.99 0.85
C PHE A 28 -4.00 -6.39 2.32
N MET A 29 -4.05 -5.42 3.24
CA MET A 29 -3.99 -5.68 4.69
C MET A 29 -5.17 -6.53 5.17
N LEU A 30 -6.39 -6.23 4.68
CA LEU A 30 -7.61 -6.95 5.02
C LEU A 30 -7.54 -8.41 4.59
N ALA A 31 -7.01 -8.70 3.39
CA ALA A 31 -6.88 -10.06 2.88
C ALA A 31 -5.96 -10.94 3.73
N LEU A 32 -5.01 -10.34 4.48
CA LEU A 32 -4.09 -11.06 5.36
C LEU A 32 -4.67 -11.30 6.77
N GLY A 33 -5.69 -10.53 7.16
CA GLY A 33 -6.30 -10.55 8.50
C GLY A 33 -6.77 -11.94 8.96
N PRO A 34 -7.51 -12.71 8.15
CA PRO A 34 -7.98 -14.03 8.57
C PRO A 34 -6.85 -15.00 8.92
N ALA A 35 -5.81 -15.09 8.08
CA ALA A 35 -4.67 -15.98 8.30
C ALA A 35 -3.84 -15.54 9.53
N LEU A 36 -3.70 -14.24 9.74
CA LEU A 36 -3.06 -13.69 10.94
C LEU A 36 -3.83 -14.05 12.21
N ALA A 37 -5.16 -13.91 12.20
CA ALA A 37 -6.01 -14.22 13.34
C ALA A 37 -5.97 -15.71 13.72
N SER A 38 -5.84 -16.59 12.73
CA SER A 38 -5.69 -18.03 12.94
C SER A 38 -4.25 -18.50 13.17
N ARG A 39 -3.26 -17.59 13.18
CA ARG A 39 -1.82 -17.91 13.26
C ARG A 39 -1.37 -18.93 12.22
N ASP A 40 -1.92 -18.81 11.01
CA ASP A 40 -1.57 -19.67 9.87
C ASP A 40 -0.58 -18.95 8.95
N ASP A 41 0.71 -19.14 9.24
CA ASP A 41 1.81 -18.49 8.51
C ASP A 41 1.82 -18.89 7.02
N ALA A 42 1.47 -20.14 6.71
CA ALA A 42 1.45 -20.62 5.33
C ALA A 42 0.33 -19.96 4.52
N ALA A 43 -0.87 -19.85 5.09
CA ALA A 43 -1.98 -19.12 4.46
C ALA A 43 -1.67 -17.62 4.34
N TYR A 44 -1.01 -17.03 5.34
CA TYR A 44 -0.62 -15.63 5.34
C TYR A 44 0.31 -15.33 4.15
N LEU A 45 1.40 -16.08 4.02
CA LEU A 45 2.36 -15.92 2.93
C LEU A 45 1.73 -16.21 1.56
N LYS A 46 0.87 -17.22 1.47
CA LYS A 46 0.14 -17.53 0.22
C LYS A 46 -0.75 -16.36 -0.22
N GLN A 47 -1.49 -15.74 0.71
CA GLN A 47 -2.33 -14.59 0.38
C GLN A 47 -1.50 -13.35 0.06
N ALA A 48 -0.43 -13.08 0.80
CA ALA A 48 0.50 -12.00 0.52
C ALA A 48 1.06 -12.12 -0.90
N LYS A 49 1.52 -13.31 -1.29
CA LYS A 49 2.03 -13.59 -2.64
C LYS A 49 0.98 -13.38 -3.72
N LYS A 50 -0.25 -13.86 -3.50
CA LYS A 50 -1.37 -13.72 -4.43
C LYS A 50 -1.74 -12.24 -4.66
N LYS A 51 -1.68 -11.42 -3.63
CA LYS A 51 -2.08 -9.99 -3.67
C LYS A 51 -0.93 -9.04 -3.98
N LEU A 52 0.31 -9.52 -3.98
CA LEU A 52 1.53 -8.72 -4.15
C LEU A 52 1.52 -7.85 -5.42
N SER A 53 1.01 -8.37 -6.54
CA SER A 53 0.93 -7.62 -7.80
C SER A 53 0.10 -6.34 -7.65
N LYS A 54 -1.03 -6.41 -6.95
CA LYS A 54 -1.92 -5.26 -6.72
C LYS A 54 -1.28 -4.24 -5.78
N LEU A 55 -0.63 -4.70 -4.70
CA LEU A 55 0.12 -3.83 -3.79
C LEU A 55 1.24 -3.06 -4.50
N ARG A 56 1.99 -3.73 -5.38
CA ARG A 56 3.04 -3.07 -6.18
C ARG A 56 2.47 -2.02 -7.10
N LYS A 57 1.40 -2.32 -7.85
CA LYS A 57 0.78 -1.37 -8.78
C LYS A 57 0.27 -0.12 -8.08
N ALA A 58 -0.41 -0.26 -6.94
CA ALA A 58 -0.86 0.88 -6.14
C ALA A 58 0.31 1.75 -5.66
N THR A 59 1.45 1.12 -5.33
CA THR A 59 2.66 1.83 -4.91
C THR A 59 3.33 2.55 -6.06
N GLU A 60 3.47 1.89 -7.21
CA GLU A 60 4.00 2.47 -8.45
C GLU A 60 3.15 3.67 -8.90
N LEU A 61 1.82 3.55 -8.84
CA LEU A 61 0.90 4.63 -9.13
C LEU A 61 1.10 5.80 -8.17
N PHE A 62 1.13 5.54 -6.86
CA PHE A 62 1.33 6.60 -5.88
C PHE A 62 2.65 7.37 -6.10
N VAL A 63 3.74 6.65 -6.33
CA VAL A 63 5.05 7.27 -6.62
C VAL A 63 5.00 8.12 -7.89
N ALA A 64 4.26 7.70 -8.91
CA ALA A 64 4.12 8.42 -10.16
C ALA A 64 3.32 9.72 -10.01
N ILE A 65 2.16 9.67 -9.33
CA ILE A 65 1.24 10.81 -9.24
C ILE A 65 1.60 11.78 -8.10
N GLN A 66 2.33 11.32 -7.07
CA GLN A 66 2.62 12.11 -5.88
C GLN A 66 3.15 13.54 -6.16
N PRO A 67 4.07 13.77 -7.11
CA PRO A 67 4.57 15.12 -7.40
C PRO A 67 3.50 16.10 -7.90
N GLU A 68 2.47 15.59 -8.58
CA GLU A 68 1.35 16.37 -9.11
C GLU A 68 0.28 16.60 -8.04
N VAL A 69 0.06 15.61 -7.17
CA VAL A 69 -0.86 15.68 -6.04
C VAL A 69 -0.47 16.75 -5.03
N SER A 70 0.80 16.77 -4.58
CA SER A 70 1.24 17.69 -3.53
C SER A 70 2.76 17.80 -3.46
N GLY A 71 3.26 19.04 -3.35
CA GLY A 71 4.68 19.33 -3.11
C GLY A 71 5.12 19.19 -1.64
N HIS A 72 4.21 18.88 -0.73
CA HIS A 72 4.52 18.79 0.70
C HIS A 72 5.44 17.60 1.01
N THR A 73 6.41 17.81 1.91
CA THR A 73 7.37 16.78 2.32
C THR A 73 6.69 15.51 2.86
N ASN A 74 5.52 15.64 3.49
CA ASN A 74 4.75 14.48 3.99
C ASN A 74 4.38 13.50 2.87
N PHE A 75 4.01 13.99 1.68
CA PHE A 75 3.67 13.17 0.53
C PHE A 75 4.92 12.49 -0.06
N GLN A 76 6.01 13.24 -0.22
CA GLN A 76 7.30 12.71 -0.67
C GLN A 76 7.80 11.58 0.26
N MET A 77 7.71 11.80 1.58
CA MET A 77 8.08 10.82 2.59
C MET A 77 7.14 9.61 2.59
N ALA A 78 5.84 9.81 2.39
CA ALA A 78 4.86 8.73 2.28
C ALA A 78 5.16 7.85 1.06
N ALA A 79 5.44 8.43 -0.10
CA ALA A 79 5.78 7.70 -1.32
C ALA A 79 7.05 6.86 -1.14
N ARG A 80 8.11 7.47 -0.62
CA ARG A 80 9.37 6.77 -0.33
C ARG A 80 9.22 5.66 0.70
N SER A 81 8.45 5.91 1.76
CA SER A 81 8.20 4.92 2.82
C SER A 81 7.39 3.73 2.30
N LEU A 82 6.36 3.99 1.49
CA LEU A 82 5.54 2.93 0.90
C LEU A 82 6.38 2.07 -0.06
N GLN A 83 7.12 2.70 -0.97
CA GLN A 83 8.02 2.00 -1.89
C GLN A 83 8.99 1.08 -1.14
N THR A 84 9.66 1.62 -0.12
CA THR A 84 10.62 0.86 0.69
C THR A 84 9.96 -0.34 1.38
N ALA A 85 8.77 -0.15 1.97
CA ALA A 85 8.05 -1.23 2.64
C ALA A 85 7.61 -2.32 1.66
N VAL A 86 7.11 -1.93 0.47
CA VAL A 86 6.68 -2.89 -0.55
C VAL A 86 7.86 -3.65 -1.13
N ASP A 87 9.01 -3.02 -1.35
CA ASP A 87 10.22 -3.71 -1.80
C ASP A 87 10.68 -4.77 -0.79
N GLN A 88 10.62 -4.46 0.51
CA GLN A 88 10.93 -5.44 1.56
C GLN A 88 9.91 -6.60 1.58
N ILE A 89 8.61 -6.31 1.44
CA ILE A 89 7.58 -7.35 1.34
C ILE A 89 7.85 -8.26 0.12
N VAL A 90 8.23 -7.68 -1.02
CA VAL A 90 8.56 -8.45 -2.23
C VAL A 90 9.69 -9.44 -1.94
N VAL A 91 10.75 -9.00 -1.25
CA VAL A 91 11.87 -9.87 -0.87
C VAL A 91 11.40 -11.00 0.06
N LEU A 92 10.65 -10.66 1.12
CA LEU A 92 10.20 -11.64 2.12
C LEU A 92 9.20 -12.68 1.60
N VAL A 93 8.40 -12.32 0.59
CA VAL A 93 7.33 -13.19 0.05
C VAL A 93 7.79 -14.00 -1.17
N ARG A 94 8.89 -13.60 -1.81
CA ARG A 94 9.48 -14.32 -2.95
C ARG A 94 10.69 -15.17 -2.58
N GLY A 95 11.39 -14.86 -1.48
CA GLY A 95 12.36 -15.77 -0.85
C GLY A 95 11.69 -17.01 -0.30
#